data_AF-A0A6C0I6X3-F1
#
_entry.id   AF-A0A6C0I6X3-F1
#
_cell.length_a   1.000
_cell.length_b   1.000
_cell.length_c   1.000
_cell.angle_alpha   90.00
_cell.angle_beta   90.00
_cell.angle_gamma   90.00
#
_symmetry.space_group_name_H-M   'P 1'
#
loop_
_entity.id
_entity.type
_entity.pdbx_description
1 polymer ?
#
loop_
_entity_poly.entity_id
_entity_poly.type
_entity_poly.pdbx_seq_one_letter_code
_entity_poly.pdbx_strand_id
1 'polypeptide(L)'
;MDTSLLVLTNETLQYTKFDDVPISTQTIISVSNLKFNLNLLYQYLPITDYVIIKKKRGRKKKVEVVNPNQNIAPGSIISIQNKTNIRGSILKESKKENKTYFLNSITIVMVLENGKLINSKLSQNGKLQITGCKHINQCVEMIRYLFKHIKEIEVQIGQQMFALKYGSKSTNRNPTFIFNVVMKNIDFKVNFNINREKLNIFMNENTEFCSLFESSVNTGVNIKIKSNVSYESNLDSVEIMPDLTVQKHVVPFSSYISYLDEKEKKKENKKEKYHTFLVFHSGSIIQSGSGPEMDEVYTKFVTILNKHKSEFEEILNTNNKQDIQTIHTIYNLKPGRKKITRHKNELDLSNVK
;
A
#
# COMPACT_ATOMS: atom_id res chain seq x y z
N MET A 1 -20.48 -25.66 52.50
CA MET A 1 -19.21 -25.24 51.87
C MET A 1 -19.14 -25.99 50.55
N ASP A 2 -19.57 -25.33 49.48
CA ASP A 2 -19.73 -25.95 48.16
C ASP A 2 -18.74 -25.24 47.23
N THR A 3 -17.54 -25.80 47.15
CA THR A 3 -16.48 -25.34 46.25
C THR A 3 -16.75 -25.89 44.86
N SER A 4 -17.63 -25.22 44.13
CA SER A 4 -17.77 -25.40 42.69
C SER A 4 -16.48 -24.93 42.00
N LEU A 5 -15.62 -25.89 41.64
CA LEU A 5 -14.49 -25.68 40.75
C LEU A 5 -15.00 -25.04 39.45
N LEU A 6 -14.63 -23.78 39.23
CA LEU A 6 -14.67 -23.15 37.92
C LEU A 6 -13.65 -23.88 37.03
N VAL A 7 -14.13 -24.82 36.24
CA VAL A 7 -13.38 -25.38 35.12
C VAL A 7 -13.19 -24.24 34.12
N LEU A 8 -11.99 -23.62 34.14
CA LEU A 8 -11.52 -22.73 33.09
C LEU A 8 -11.39 -23.56 31.81
N THR A 9 -12.48 -23.67 31.06
CA THR A 9 -12.42 -24.22 29.70
C THR A 9 -11.49 -23.32 28.89
N ASN A 10 -10.42 -23.89 28.36
CA ASN A 10 -9.51 -23.25 27.42
C ASN A 10 -10.31 -22.74 26.22
N GLU A 11 -10.83 -21.50 26.30
CA GLU A 11 -11.35 -20.79 25.15
C GLU A 11 -10.19 -20.58 24.20
N THR A 12 -10.04 -21.50 23.24
CA THR A 12 -9.17 -21.31 22.09
C THR A 12 -9.69 -20.09 21.34
N LEU A 13 -9.05 -18.95 21.57
CA LEU A 13 -9.37 -17.71 20.87
C LEU A 13 -9.50 -18.00 19.37
N GLN A 14 -10.69 -17.77 18.83
CA GLN A 14 -10.99 -18.01 17.43
C GLN A 14 -10.50 -16.80 16.61
N TYR A 15 -9.48 -17.01 15.78
CA TYR A 15 -8.96 -15.97 14.90
C TYR A 15 -9.49 -16.13 13.49
N THR A 16 -9.55 -15.00 12.78
CA THR A 16 -9.86 -14.95 11.36
C THR A 16 -8.82 -15.76 10.60
N LYS A 17 -9.27 -16.75 9.82
CA LYS A 17 -8.40 -17.48 8.90
C LYS A 17 -7.84 -16.49 7.88
N PHE A 18 -6.64 -16.76 7.35
CA PHE A 18 -6.00 -15.85 6.41
C PHE A 18 -6.90 -15.49 5.22
N ASP A 19 -7.55 -16.48 4.62
CA ASP A 19 -8.47 -16.31 3.48
C ASP A 19 -9.67 -15.39 3.78
N ASP A 20 -10.05 -15.28 5.05
CA ASP A 20 -11.15 -14.42 5.50
C ASP A 20 -10.69 -12.97 5.76
N VAL A 21 -9.37 -12.70 5.78
CA VAL A 21 -8.82 -11.36 5.99
C VAL A 21 -8.79 -10.61 4.65
N PRO A 22 -9.58 -9.53 4.48
CA PRO A 22 -9.63 -8.82 3.22
C PRO A 22 -8.31 -8.08 2.95
N ILE A 23 -7.87 -8.15 1.70
CA ILE A 23 -6.74 -7.34 1.21
C ILE A 23 -7.11 -5.86 1.27
N SER A 24 -6.33 -5.09 2.03
CA SER A 24 -6.53 -3.64 2.17
C SER A 24 -6.01 -2.91 0.93
N THR A 25 -4.82 -3.29 0.44
CA THR A 25 -4.23 -2.77 -0.79
C THR A 25 -3.14 -3.70 -1.33
N GLN A 26 -2.83 -3.55 -2.62
CA GLN A 26 -1.72 -4.20 -3.31
C GLN A 26 -0.92 -3.16 -4.12
N THR A 27 0.37 -3.44 -4.30
CA THR A 27 1.22 -2.79 -5.29
C THR A 27 1.61 -3.83 -6.33
N ILE A 28 1.36 -3.51 -7.59
CA ILE A 28 1.59 -4.39 -8.72
C ILE A 28 2.58 -3.72 -9.66
N ILE A 29 3.62 -4.45 -10.05
CA ILE A 29 4.50 -4.05 -11.14
C ILE A 29 4.06 -4.82 -12.38
N SER A 30 3.66 -4.08 -13.41
CA SER A 30 3.39 -4.64 -14.72
C SER A 30 4.54 -4.33 -15.67
N VAL A 31 4.96 -5.31 -16.45
CA VAL A 31 5.94 -5.14 -17.55
C VAL A 31 5.26 -5.44 -18.86
N SER A 32 5.59 -4.68 -19.90
CA SER A 32 5.00 -4.85 -21.23
C SER A 32 6.02 -4.94 -22.35
N ASN A 33 5.56 -5.41 -23.51
CA ASN A 33 6.32 -5.45 -24.75
C ASN A 33 6.37 -4.08 -25.46
N LEU A 34 6.09 -2.98 -24.74
CA LEU A 34 5.89 -1.66 -25.32
C LEU A 34 6.95 -0.64 -24.88
N LYS A 35 7.23 0.31 -25.77
CA LYS A 35 7.97 1.53 -25.50
C LYS A 35 7.04 2.72 -25.74
N PHE A 36 6.77 3.51 -24.70
CA PHE A 36 5.82 4.62 -24.74
C PHE A 36 6.49 5.95 -25.06
N ASN A 37 5.79 6.82 -25.78
CA ASN A 37 6.14 8.22 -25.92
C ASN A 37 5.52 9.03 -24.78
N LEU A 38 6.26 9.14 -23.67
CA LEU A 38 5.78 9.78 -22.45
C LEU A 38 5.43 11.27 -22.64
N ASN A 39 6.10 11.98 -23.56
CA ASN A 39 5.80 13.38 -23.84
C ASN A 39 4.43 13.53 -24.47
N LEU A 40 4.14 12.72 -25.49
CA LEU A 40 2.83 12.72 -26.14
C LEU A 40 1.72 12.28 -25.19
N LEU A 41 1.94 11.21 -24.42
CA LEU A 41 0.98 10.79 -23.38
C LEU A 41 0.71 11.90 -22.37
N TYR A 42 1.76 12.54 -21.85
CA TYR A 42 1.63 13.65 -20.92
C TYR A 42 0.88 14.83 -21.52
N GLN A 43 1.07 15.12 -22.80
CA GLN A 43 0.46 16.26 -23.47
C GLN A 43 -1.02 16.02 -23.78
N TYR A 44 -1.37 14.83 -24.25
CA TYR A 44 -2.67 14.59 -24.89
C TYR A 44 -3.65 13.73 -24.08
N LEU A 45 -3.20 12.97 -23.07
CA LEU A 45 -4.15 12.22 -22.23
C LEU A 45 -5.20 13.18 -21.63
N PRO A 46 -6.50 12.83 -21.69
CA PRO A 46 -7.57 13.70 -21.23
C PRO A 46 -7.51 13.88 -19.72
N ILE A 47 -8.03 15.02 -19.25
CA ILE A 47 -8.16 15.32 -17.82
C ILE A 47 -9.64 15.56 -17.53
N THR A 48 -10.15 14.90 -16.49
CA THR A 48 -11.48 15.13 -15.93
C THR A 48 -11.34 15.96 -14.67
N ASP A 49 -12.18 16.98 -14.51
CA ASP A 49 -12.22 17.79 -13.30
C ASP A 49 -12.57 16.95 -12.08
N TYR A 50 -11.90 17.21 -10.95
CA TYR A 50 -12.07 16.45 -9.72
C TYR A 50 -11.97 17.36 -8.50
N VAL A 51 -12.97 17.30 -7.63
CA VAL A 51 -13.03 18.12 -6.42
C VAL A 51 -12.36 17.38 -5.27
N ILE A 52 -11.24 17.91 -4.76
CA ILE A 52 -10.48 17.28 -3.68
C ILE A 52 -11.22 17.42 -2.34
N ILE A 53 -11.74 16.31 -1.84
CA ILE A 53 -12.36 16.24 -0.52
C ILE A 53 -11.25 16.07 0.53
N LYS A 54 -10.94 17.14 1.27
CA LYS A 54 -9.93 17.10 2.35
C LYS A 54 -10.37 16.11 3.44
N LYS A 55 -9.73 14.93 3.49
CA LYS A 55 -9.93 13.95 4.57
C LYS A 55 -9.45 14.54 5.89
N LYS A 56 -10.38 14.85 6.81
CA LYS A 56 -10.02 15.15 8.20
C LYS A 56 -9.67 13.85 8.91
N ARG A 57 -8.47 13.75 9.49
CA ARG A 57 -8.13 12.66 10.41
C ARG A 57 -9.02 12.78 11.66
N GLY A 58 -9.73 11.72 12.05
CA GLY A 58 -10.56 11.69 13.27
C GLY A 58 -11.93 11.04 13.11
N ARG A 59 -12.77 11.17 14.16
CA ARG A 59 -14.11 10.58 14.29
C ARG A 59 -14.99 10.92 13.07
N LYS A 60 -15.66 9.91 12.51
CA LYS A 60 -16.63 10.07 11.41
C LYS A 60 -17.64 11.17 11.78
N LYS A 61 -17.84 12.14 10.90
CA LYS A 61 -18.91 13.14 11.07
C LYS A 61 -20.26 12.43 10.99
N LYS A 62 -21.23 12.87 11.80
CA LYS A 62 -22.62 12.38 11.75
C LYS A 62 -23.37 12.81 10.48
N VAL A 63 -22.92 13.88 9.82
CA VAL A 63 -23.55 14.39 8.60
C VAL A 63 -22.89 13.74 7.39
N GLU A 64 -23.72 13.08 6.58
CA GLU A 64 -23.33 12.54 5.29
C GLU A 64 -22.97 13.69 4.36
N VAL A 65 -21.70 13.75 3.94
CA VAL A 65 -21.24 14.75 2.98
C VAL A 65 -21.47 14.16 1.60
N VAL A 66 -22.36 14.79 0.82
CA VAL A 66 -22.57 14.43 -0.59
C VAL A 66 -21.24 14.44 -1.32
N ASN A 67 -20.92 13.35 -2.01
CA ASN A 67 -19.67 13.24 -2.75
C ASN A 67 -19.78 13.99 -4.09
N PRO A 68 -19.09 15.15 -4.26
CA PRO A 68 -19.16 15.92 -5.51
C PRO A 68 -18.63 15.16 -6.74
N ASN A 69 -17.89 14.07 -6.54
CA ASN A 69 -17.27 13.29 -7.61
C ASN A 69 -18.06 12.02 -7.97
N GLN A 70 -19.30 11.86 -7.48
CA GLN A 70 -20.08 10.64 -7.67
C GLN A 70 -20.39 10.29 -9.14
N ASN A 71 -20.40 11.30 -10.03
CA ASN A 71 -20.74 11.15 -11.44
C ASN A 71 -19.52 11.02 -12.37
N ILE A 72 -18.31 10.88 -11.82
CA ILE A 72 -17.11 10.72 -12.65
C ILE A 72 -17.08 9.29 -13.19
N ALA A 73 -17.06 9.16 -14.51
CA ALA A 73 -17.07 7.87 -15.18
C ALA A 73 -15.79 7.05 -14.87
N PRO A 74 -15.90 5.71 -14.76
CA PRO A 74 -14.73 4.84 -14.71
C PRO A 74 -13.84 5.05 -15.94
N GLY A 75 -12.53 5.04 -15.72
CA GLY A 75 -11.52 5.34 -16.74
C GLY A 75 -11.14 6.82 -16.85
N SER A 76 -11.85 7.74 -16.19
CA SER A 76 -11.49 9.16 -16.14
C SER A 76 -10.14 9.37 -15.47
N ILE A 77 -9.25 10.12 -16.13
CA ILE A 77 -7.96 10.51 -15.59
C ILE A 77 -8.11 11.88 -14.94
N ILE A 78 -7.81 11.99 -13.65
CA ILE A 78 -8.01 13.23 -12.88
C ILE A 78 -6.71 14.01 -12.65
N SER A 79 -5.58 13.35 -12.81
CA SER A 79 -4.27 13.94 -12.58
C SER A 79 -3.20 13.20 -13.38
N ILE A 80 -2.33 13.94 -14.05
CA ILE A 80 -1.12 13.41 -14.69
C ILE A 80 0.05 14.29 -14.31
N GLN A 81 1.12 13.67 -13.83
CA GLN A 81 2.35 14.34 -13.43
C GLN A 81 3.52 13.88 -14.29
N ASN A 82 4.27 14.83 -14.83
CA ASN A 82 5.58 14.61 -15.45
C ASN A 82 6.58 15.57 -14.81
N LYS A 83 7.56 15.03 -14.08
CA LYS A 83 8.49 15.81 -13.26
C LYS A 83 7.73 16.71 -12.26
N THR A 84 7.91 18.02 -12.35
CA THR A 84 7.23 19.04 -11.54
C THR A 84 5.89 19.49 -12.12
N ASN A 85 5.60 19.14 -13.37
CA ASN A 85 4.44 19.65 -14.08
C ASN A 85 3.26 18.70 -13.86
N ILE A 86 2.13 19.25 -13.42
CA ILE A 86 0.89 18.52 -13.15
C ILE A 86 -0.20 19.06 -14.06
N ARG A 87 -0.91 18.17 -14.76
CA ARG A 87 -2.17 18.46 -15.45
C ARG A 87 -3.30 17.86 -14.61
N GLY A 88 -4.37 18.63 -14.38
CA GLY A 88 -5.50 18.23 -13.54
C GLY A 88 -5.32 18.49 -12.05
N SER A 89 -5.93 17.66 -11.22
CA SER A 89 -6.08 17.90 -9.79
C SER A 89 -4.79 17.63 -9.00
N ILE A 90 -4.45 18.55 -8.10
CA ILE A 90 -3.27 18.45 -7.22
C ILE A 90 -3.64 17.73 -5.92
N LEU A 91 -3.54 16.40 -5.90
CA LEU A 91 -4.02 15.57 -4.78
C LEU A 91 -3.23 15.75 -3.47
N LYS A 92 -1.97 16.21 -3.56
CA LYS A 92 -1.13 16.51 -2.39
C LYS A 92 -0.34 17.78 -2.66
N GLU A 93 -0.49 18.76 -1.78
CA GLU A 93 0.38 19.94 -1.76
C GLU A 93 1.81 19.48 -1.47
N SER A 94 2.71 19.61 -2.45
CA SER A 94 4.12 19.34 -2.24
C SER A 94 4.78 20.55 -1.57
N LYS A 95 5.44 20.33 -0.42
CA LYS A 95 6.42 21.30 0.08
C LYS A 95 7.51 21.53 -0.99
N LYS A 96 7.87 22.79 -1.24
CA LYS A 96 8.69 23.28 -2.36
C LYS A 96 10.18 22.89 -2.33
N GLU A 97 10.62 22.04 -1.40
CA GLU A 97 12.05 21.71 -1.26
C GLU A 97 12.53 20.75 -2.37
N ASN A 98 13.71 21.05 -2.92
CA ASN A 98 14.49 20.31 -3.93
C ASN A 98 14.11 18.83 -4.13
N LYS A 99 13.04 18.55 -4.88
CA LYS A 99 12.61 17.18 -5.14
C LYS A 99 13.39 16.60 -6.29
N THR A 100 14.10 15.51 -6.01
CA THR A 100 14.55 14.59 -7.06
C THR A 100 13.31 13.97 -7.69
N TYR A 101 13.23 14.02 -9.02
CA TYR A 101 12.11 13.48 -9.79
C TYR A 101 12.56 12.33 -10.68
N PHE A 102 11.62 11.43 -10.98
CA PHE A 102 11.88 10.32 -11.90
C PHE A 102 11.85 10.85 -13.33
N LEU A 103 13.03 11.00 -13.94
CA LEU A 103 13.21 11.60 -15.27
C LEU A 103 12.43 10.90 -16.39
N ASN A 104 12.18 9.58 -16.25
CA ASN A 104 11.71 8.71 -17.33
C ASN A 104 10.36 8.05 -17.03
N SER A 105 9.48 8.77 -16.33
CA SER A 105 8.13 8.26 -16.04
C SER A 105 7.11 9.38 -15.90
N ILE A 106 5.86 9.08 -16.26
CA ILE A 106 4.70 9.88 -15.88
C ILE A 106 3.91 9.17 -14.78
N THR A 107 3.25 9.92 -13.91
CA THR A 107 2.33 9.38 -12.91
C THR A 107 0.91 9.74 -13.29
N ILE A 108 0.02 8.76 -13.36
CA ILE A 108 -1.38 8.90 -13.76
C ILE A 108 -2.24 8.51 -12.57
N VAL A 109 -3.25 9.32 -12.26
CA VAL A 109 -4.31 8.96 -11.30
C VAL A 109 -5.62 8.85 -12.04
N MET A 110 -6.19 7.64 -12.01
CA MET A 110 -7.41 7.27 -12.72
C MET A 110 -8.50 6.87 -11.73
N VAL A 111 -9.73 7.26 -12.03
CA VAL A 111 -10.94 6.81 -11.33
C VAL A 111 -11.37 5.49 -11.95
N LEU A 112 -11.49 4.44 -11.14
CA LEU A 112 -12.12 3.18 -11.51
C LEU A 112 -13.55 3.12 -10.95
N GLU A 113 -14.19 1.96 -11.10
CA GLU A 113 -15.50 1.68 -10.53
C GLU A 113 -15.59 2.03 -9.03
N ASN A 114 -16.77 2.47 -8.61
CA ASN A 114 -17.06 2.93 -7.24
C ASN A 114 -16.24 4.16 -6.80
N GLY A 115 -15.73 4.95 -7.75
CA GLY A 115 -14.97 6.18 -7.47
C GLY A 115 -13.57 5.91 -6.91
N LYS A 116 -13.08 4.67 -7.02
CA LYS A 116 -11.78 4.27 -6.46
C LYS A 116 -10.64 4.90 -7.28
N LEU A 117 -9.73 5.59 -6.60
CA LEU A 117 -8.55 6.16 -7.25
C LEU A 117 -7.42 5.14 -7.32
N ILE A 118 -6.93 4.86 -8.52
CA ILE A 118 -5.73 4.07 -8.77
C ILE A 118 -4.61 4.98 -9.25
N ASN A 119 -3.43 4.84 -8.65
CA ASN A 119 -2.24 5.58 -9.03
C ASN A 119 -1.29 4.65 -9.76
N SER A 120 -0.86 5.04 -10.95
CA SER A 120 0.11 4.30 -11.75
C SER A 120 1.27 5.19 -12.19
N LYS A 121 2.49 4.69 -12.02
CA LYS A 121 3.68 5.28 -12.62
C LYS A 121 4.05 4.50 -13.87
N LEU A 122 3.96 5.12 -15.03
CA LEU A 122 4.30 4.56 -16.33
C LEU A 122 5.69 5.03 -16.76
N SER A 123 6.60 4.09 -17.00
CA SER A 123 7.93 4.37 -17.56
C SER A 123 7.94 4.29 -19.09
N GLN A 124 8.97 4.90 -19.70
CA GLN A 124 9.16 4.85 -21.15
C GLN A 124 9.30 3.42 -21.68
N ASN A 125 9.89 2.51 -20.89
CA ASN A 125 10.11 1.12 -21.27
C ASN A 125 8.89 0.22 -20.99
N GLY A 126 7.71 0.80 -20.81
CA GLY A 126 6.47 0.06 -20.65
C GLY A 126 6.37 -0.72 -19.34
N LYS A 127 7.08 -0.26 -18.30
CA LYS A 127 6.89 -0.72 -16.93
C LYS A 127 5.87 0.17 -16.23
N LEU A 128 4.88 -0.43 -15.59
CA LEU A 128 3.88 0.26 -14.79
C LEU A 128 4.02 -0.16 -13.34
N GLN A 129 4.13 0.80 -12.44
CA GLN A 129 3.94 0.57 -11.01
C GLN A 129 2.55 1.05 -10.62
N ILE A 130 1.64 0.12 -10.37
CA ILE A 130 0.23 0.37 -10.06
C ILE A 130 0.03 0.16 -8.56
N THR A 131 -0.57 1.15 -7.89
CA THR A 131 -0.81 1.15 -6.44
C THR A 131 -2.27 1.45 -6.13
N GLY A 132 -2.75 0.90 -5.02
CA GLY A 132 -4.11 1.09 -4.54
C GLY A 132 -5.09 0.03 -5.05
N CYS A 133 -4.66 -0.93 -5.85
CA CYS A 133 -5.51 -2.05 -6.28
C CYS A 133 -5.77 -3.01 -5.13
N LYS A 134 -6.93 -3.67 -5.12
CA LYS A 134 -7.23 -4.79 -4.20
C LYS A 134 -7.12 -6.14 -4.90
N HIS A 135 -7.39 -6.15 -6.21
CA HIS A 135 -7.36 -7.31 -7.07
C HIS A 135 -6.73 -6.95 -8.41
N ILE A 136 -6.16 -7.94 -9.10
CA ILE A 136 -5.51 -7.76 -10.40
C ILE A 136 -6.49 -7.26 -11.47
N ASN A 137 -7.77 -7.60 -11.40
CA ASN A 137 -8.79 -7.07 -12.32
C ASN A 137 -8.80 -5.53 -12.38
N GLN A 138 -8.56 -4.84 -11.26
CA GLN A 138 -8.49 -3.37 -11.23
C GLN A 138 -7.27 -2.85 -12.01
N CYS A 139 -6.15 -3.57 -12.01
CA CYS A 139 -5.01 -3.25 -12.86
C CYS A 139 -5.35 -3.44 -14.35
N VAL A 140 -6.04 -4.54 -14.67
CA VAL A 140 -6.45 -4.86 -16.03
C VAL A 140 -7.40 -3.78 -16.57
N GLU A 141 -8.38 -3.37 -15.79
CA GLU A 141 -9.30 -2.28 -16.16
C GLU A 141 -8.58 -0.95 -16.37
N MET A 142 -7.67 -0.60 -15.46
CA MET A 142 -6.88 0.62 -15.59
C MET A 142 -6.07 0.63 -16.89
N ILE A 143 -5.46 -0.50 -17.26
CA ILE A 143 -4.73 -0.63 -18.55
C ILE A 143 -5.70 -0.55 -19.73
N ARG A 144 -6.84 -1.23 -19.68
CA ARG A 144 -7.86 -1.18 -20.74
C ARG A 144 -8.34 0.25 -21.00
N TYR A 145 -8.67 1.00 -19.95
CA TYR A 145 -9.07 2.41 -20.07
C TYR A 145 -7.92 3.30 -20.57
N LEU A 146 -6.69 3.08 -20.10
CA LEU A 146 -5.53 3.79 -20.62
C LEU A 146 -5.34 3.55 -22.13
N PHE A 147 -5.51 2.31 -22.59
CA PHE A 147 -5.40 1.97 -24.02
C PHE A 147 -6.54 2.53 -24.86
N LYS A 148 -7.75 2.58 -24.31
CA LYS A 148 -8.87 3.27 -24.94
C LYS A 148 -8.50 4.74 -25.23
N HIS A 149 -8.05 5.47 -24.22
CA HIS A 149 -7.63 6.88 -24.37
C HIS A 149 -6.48 7.02 -25.36
N ILE A 150 -5.48 6.15 -25.28
CA ILE A 150 -4.35 6.14 -26.22
C ILE A 150 -4.83 6.00 -27.66
N LYS A 151 -5.71 5.03 -27.94
CA LYS A 151 -6.20 4.78 -29.31
C LYS A 151 -7.02 5.94 -29.86
N GLU A 152 -7.88 6.53 -29.03
CA GLU A 152 -8.65 7.72 -29.40
C GLU A 152 -7.72 8.89 -29.77
N ILE A 153 -6.65 9.10 -28.98
CA ILE A 153 -5.65 10.15 -29.24
C ILE A 153 -4.84 9.88 -30.50
N GLU A 154 -4.39 8.64 -30.72
CA GLU A 154 -3.63 8.25 -31.92
C GLU A 154 -4.40 8.60 -33.20
N VAL A 155 -5.72 8.36 -33.20
CA VAL A 155 -6.62 8.74 -34.30
C VAL A 155 -6.70 10.26 -34.44
N GLN A 156 -6.86 10.98 -33.33
CA GLN A 156 -7.02 12.45 -33.35
C GLN A 156 -5.78 13.19 -33.85
N ILE A 157 -4.58 12.75 -33.44
CA ILE A 157 -3.34 13.49 -33.74
C ILE A 157 -2.51 12.86 -34.86
N GLY A 158 -2.86 11.66 -35.33
CA GLY A 158 -2.14 10.96 -36.39
C GLY A 158 -0.72 10.51 -36.00
N GLN A 159 -0.43 10.34 -34.71
CA GLN A 159 0.89 9.89 -34.22
C GLN A 159 0.75 8.72 -33.26
N GLN A 160 1.66 7.75 -33.37
CA GLN A 160 1.72 6.61 -32.45
C GLN A 160 2.21 7.02 -31.06
N MET A 161 1.48 6.61 -30.03
CA MET A 161 1.82 6.85 -28.62
C MET A 161 2.79 5.81 -28.05
N PHE A 162 2.91 4.66 -28.71
CA PHE A 162 3.80 3.59 -28.32
C PHE A 162 4.33 2.82 -29.53
N ALA A 163 5.42 2.10 -29.33
CA ALA A 163 5.96 1.14 -30.28
C ALA A 163 6.16 -0.21 -29.57
N LEU A 164 6.06 -1.30 -30.34
CA LEU A 164 6.48 -2.62 -29.85
C LEU A 164 8.00 -2.65 -29.70
N LYS A 165 8.50 -3.30 -28.65
CA LYS A 165 9.94 -3.54 -28.47
C LYS A 165 10.41 -4.56 -29.52
N TYR A 166 11.37 -4.15 -30.36
CA TYR A 166 12.04 -5.04 -31.33
C TYR A 166 12.67 -6.26 -30.64
N GLY A 167 12.59 -7.43 -31.27
CA GLY A 167 13.23 -8.65 -30.77
C GLY A 167 12.46 -9.39 -29.67
N SER A 168 11.23 -8.97 -29.34
CA SER A 168 10.31 -9.84 -28.62
C SER A 168 10.14 -11.11 -29.45
N LYS A 169 10.66 -12.24 -28.98
CA LYS A 169 10.47 -13.57 -29.61
C LYS A 169 9.00 -13.99 -29.69
N SER A 170 8.11 -13.18 -29.12
CA SER A 170 6.68 -13.28 -29.28
C SER A 170 6.30 -12.96 -30.72
N THR A 171 5.76 -13.94 -31.44
CA THR A 171 5.00 -13.71 -32.68
C THR A 171 3.81 -12.76 -32.48
N ASN A 172 3.49 -12.46 -31.22
CA ASN A 172 2.35 -11.66 -30.84
C ASN A 172 2.63 -10.16 -31.00
N ARG A 173 1.88 -9.56 -31.94
CA ARG A 173 1.96 -8.13 -32.28
C ARG A 173 1.12 -7.24 -31.36
N ASN A 174 0.35 -7.83 -30.46
CA ASN A 174 -0.53 -7.06 -29.59
C ASN A 174 0.19 -6.60 -28.32
N PRO A 175 -0.25 -5.48 -27.70
CA PRO A 175 0.14 -5.09 -26.36
C PRO A 175 -0.05 -6.21 -25.34
N THR A 176 1.04 -6.63 -24.69
CA THR A 176 1.04 -7.67 -23.65
C THR A 176 1.56 -7.10 -22.34
N PHE A 177 0.94 -7.46 -21.23
CA PHE A 177 1.27 -7.01 -19.87
C PHE A 177 1.35 -8.19 -18.92
N ILE A 178 2.47 -8.36 -18.22
CA ILE A 178 2.64 -9.39 -17.18
C ILE A 178 2.62 -8.72 -15.82
N PHE A 179 1.83 -9.21 -14.87
CA PHE A 179 1.61 -8.60 -13.56
C PHE A 179 2.34 -9.35 -12.45
N ASN A 180 3.23 -8.66 -11.74
CA ASN A 180 3.90 -9.14 -10.55
C ASN A 180 3.39 -8.38 -9.32
N VAL A 181 2.72 -9.07 -8.39
CA VAL A 181 2.28 -8.48 -7.13
C VAL A 181 3.49 -8.36 -6.18
N VAL A 182 4.07 -7.17 -6.12
CA VAL A 182 5.30 -6.93 -5.33
C VAL A 182 5.04 -6.59 -3.87
N MET A 183 3.79 -6.30 -3.51
CA MET A 183 3.35 -6.04 -2.13
C MET A 183 1.84 -6.25 -2.02
N LYS A 184 1.40 -6.97 -0.99
CA LYS A 184 0.02 -7.11 -0.52
C LYS A 184 -0.01 -6.67 0.93
N ASN A 185 -1.05 -5.93 1.30
CA ASN A 185 -1.32 -5.55 2.68
C ASN A 185 -2.64 -6.17 3.11
N ILE A 186 -2.64 -6.77 4.29
CA ILE A 186 -3.84 -7.19 5.00
C ILE A 186 -3.88 -6.52 6.37
N ASP A 187 -5.08 -6.18 6.81
CA ASP A 187 -5.31 -5.49 8.07
C ASP A 187 -6.20 -6.40 8.93
N PHE A 188 -5.74 -6.76 10.13
CA PHE A 188 -6.49 -7.60 11.06
C PHE A 188 -6.33 -7.07 12.49
N LYS A 189 -7.06 -7.67 13.44
CA LYS A 189 -7.07 -7.21 14.83
C LYS A 189 -7.14 -8.39 15.78
N VAL A 190 -6.34 -8.35 16.85
CA VAL A 190 -6.48 -9.24 18.00
C VAL A 190 -7.39 -8.62 19.08
N ASN A 191 -7.99 -9.46 19.90
CA ASN A 191 -9.03 -9.06 20.86
C ASN A 191 -8.47 -8.57 22.22
N PHE A 192 -7.22 -8.12 22.24
CA PHE A 192 -6.56 -7.60 23.44
C PHE A 192 -5.62 -6.45 23.10
N ASN A 193 -5.35 -5.60 24.08
CA ASN A 193 -4.35 -4.56 23.95
C ASN A 193 -2.96 -5.14 24.17
N ILE A 194 -2.00 -4.66 23.39
CA ILE A 194 -0.63 -5.18 23.38
C ILE A 194 0.29 -4.19 24.07
N ASN A 195 1.03 -4.66 25.06
CA ASN A 195 2.21 -3.98 25.57
C ASN A 195 3.32 -4.09 24.52
N ARG A 196 3.53 -3.00 23.78
CA ARG A 196 4.42 -2.96 22.62
C ARG A 196 5.90 -3.20 22.97
N GLU A 197 6.32 -2.76 24.15
CA GLU A 197 7.69 -2.93 24.61
C GLU A 197 7.97 -4.39 25.00
N LYS A 198 7.06 -5.00 25.77
CA LYS A 198 7.14 -6.44 26.09
C LYS A 198 7.06 -7.30 24.84
N LEU A 199 6.16 -6.99 23.89
CA LEU A 199 6.10 -7.71 22.62
C LEU A 199 7.43 -7.60 21.86
N ASN A 200 8.03 -6.41 21.81
CA ASN A 200 9.30 -6.20 21.12
C ASN A 200 10.44 -7.03 21.72
N ILE A 201 10.54 -7.06 23.04
CA ILE A 201 11.53 -7.88 23.77
C ILE A 201 11.27 -9.36 23.48
N PHE A 202 10.03 -9.81 23.68
CA PHE A 202 9.64 -11.20 23.49
C PHE A 202 9.98 -11.71 22.08
N MET A 203 9.63 -10.95 21.04
CA MET A 203 9.87 -11.37 19.66
C MET A 203 11.37 -11.54 19.35
N ASN A 204 12.22 -10.63 19.82
CA ASN A 204 13.66 -10.72 19.57
C ASN A 204 14.34 -11.84 20.36
N GLU A 205 13.85 -12.16 21.56
CA GLU A 205 14.49 -13.14 22.45
C GLU A 205 13.98 -14.58 22.21
N ASN A 206 12.75 -14.75 21.73
CA ASN A 206 12.06 -16.05 21.73
C ASN A 206 11.64 -16.54 20.34
N THR A 207 11.90 -15.77 19.29
CA THR A 207 11.46 -16.11 17.92
C THR A 207 12.52 -15.75 16.90
N GLU A 208 12.37 -16.22 15.66
CA GLU A 208 13.22 -15.81 14.54
C GLU A 208 12.85 -14.45 13.93
N PHE A 209 11.81 -13.79 14.43
CA PHE A 209 11.42 -12.46 13.97
C PHE A 209 12.39 -11.40 14.50
N CYS A 210 12.72 -10.41 13.66
CA CYS A 210 13.42 -9.21 14.09
C CYS A 210 12.40 -8.13 14.41
N SER A 211 12.35 -7.65 15.66
CA SER A 211 11.43 -6.63 16.12
C SER A 211 12.14 -5.31 16.46
N LEU A 212 11.55 -4.20 16.05
CA LEU A 212 11.99 -2.86 16.39
C LEU A 212 10.82 -2.02 16.91
N PHE A 213 10.96 -1.50 18.13
CA PHE A 213 10.05 -0.55 18.72
C PHE A 213 10.80 0.65 19.30
N GLU A 214 10.43 1.85 18.84
CA GLU A 214 10.93 3.11 19.36
C GLU A 214 9.73 4.02 19.61
N SER A 215 9.37 4.19 20.89
CA SER A 215 8.12 4.83 21.32
C SER A 215 8.03 6.32 20.96
N SER A 216 9.17 7.00 20.82
CA SER A 216 9.27 8.41 20.45
C SER A 216 8.98 8.66 18.96
N VAL A 217 9.23 7.66 18.10
CA VAL A 217 9.15 7.79 16.64
C VAL A 217 7.91 7.07 16.08
N ASN A 218 7.61 5.87 16.58
CA ASN A 218 6.62 4.99 15.99
C ASN A 218 5.47 4.66 16.94
N THR A 219 4.25 4.76 16.41
CA THR A 219 3.04 4.38 17.15
C THR A 219 2.81 2.87 17.22
N GLY A 220 3.64 2.07 16.56
CA GLY A 220 3.54 0.60 16.55
C GLY A 220 4.92 -0.07 16.56
N VAL A 221 4.93 -1.37 16.86
CA VAL A 221 6.11 -2.24 16.76
C VAL A 221 6.25 -2.72 15.32
N ASN A 222 7.44 -2.58 14.74
CA ASN A 222 7.75 -3.08 13.40
C ASN A 222 8.49 -4.41 13.52
N ILE A 223 7.82 -5.49 13.14
CA ILE A 223 8.33 -6.86 13.25
C ILE A 223 8.54 -7.41 11.84
N LYS A 224 9.68 -8.04 11.58
CA LYS A 224 10.05 -8.53 10.25
C LYS A 224 10.52 -9.98 10.30
N ILE A 225 10.22 -10.72 9.26
CA ILE A 225 10.81 -12.04 8.98
C ILE A 225 11.22 -12.10 7.52
N LYS A 226 12.39 -12.68 7.25
CA LYS A 226 12.89 -12.87 5.90
C LYS A 226 12.01 -13.89 5.17
N SER A 227 11.65 -13.60 3.93
CA SER A 227 10.91 -14.53 3.07
C SER A 227 11.88 -15.50 2.40
N ASN A 228 11.52 -16.79 2.34
CA ASN A 228 12.33 -17.79 1.63
C ASN A 228 11.92 -17.88 0.15
N VAL A 229 10.63 -17.68 -0.15
CA VAL A 229 10.07 -17.67 -1.50
C VAL A 229 9.62 -16.26 -1.86
N SER A 230 10.48 -15.58 -2.63
CA SER A 230 10.26 -14.18 -2.96
C SER A 230 9.18 -13.94 -4.01
N TYR A 231 8.74 -14.94 -4.78
CA TYR A 231 7.93 -14.72 -5.97
C TYR A 231 6.85 -15.79 -6.15
N GLU A 232 5.72 -15.36 -6.72
CA GLU A 232 4.73 -16.29 -7.29
C GLU A 232 5.39 -17.00 -8.49
N SER A 233 5.23 -18.31 -8.59
CA SER A 233 5.78 -19.09 -9.72
C SER A 233 5.08 -18.78 -11.03
N ASN A 234 3.78 -18.50 -10.94
CA ASN A 234 2.89 -18.18 -12.05
C ASN A 234 2.32 -16.77 -11.87
N LEU A 235 2.30 -16.00 -12.93
CA LEU A 235 1.84 -14.62 -12.95
C LEU A 235 0.68 -14.46 -13.94
N ASP A 236 -0.27 -13.60 -13.60
CA ASP A 236 -1.28 -13.15 -14.54
C ASP A 236 -0.63 -12.33 -15.66
N SER A 237 -1.08 -12.58 -16.89
CA SER A 237 -0.72 -11.83 -18.07
C SER A 237 -1.97 -11.47 -18.86
N VAL A 238 -1.97 -10.32 -19.51
CA VAL A 238 -3.05 -9.94 -20.43
C VAL A 238 -2.53 -9.46 -21.76
N GLU A 239 -3.30 -9.72 -22.79
CA GLU A 239 -3.13 -9.22 -24.14
C GLU A 239 -4.31 -8.32 -24.51
N ILE A 240 -4.02 -7.12 -25.02
CA ILE A 240 -5.04 -6.17 -25.46
C ILE A 240 -5.19 -6.29 -26.97
N MET A 241 -6.35 -6.75 -27.40
CA MET A 241 -6.69 -6.90 -28.81
C MET A 241 -6.99 -5.54 -29.46
N PRO A 242 -6.99 -5.42 -30.81
CA PRO A 242 -7.29 -4.18 -31.50
C PRO A 242 -8.66 -3.55 -31.15
N ASP A 243 -9.65 -4.38 -30.81
CA ASP A 243 -10.99 -3.97 -30.38
C ASP A 243 -11.10 -3.66 -28.88
N LEU A 244 -9.95 -3.59 -28.18
CA LEU A 244 -9.82 -3.39 -26.74
C LEU A 244 -10.36 -4.54 -25.87
N THR A 245 -10.68 -5.69 -26.46
CA THR A 245 -10.92 -6.91 -25.68
C THR A 245 -9.64 -7.38 -25.01
N VAL A 246 -9.78 -8.03 -23.85
CA VAL A 246 -8.65 -8.45 -23.03
C VAL A 246 -8.63 -9.97 -22.96
N GLN A 247 -7.56 -10.57 -23.49
CA GLN A 247 -7.30 -12.00 -23.30
C GLN A 247 -6.42 -12.19 -22.07
N LYS A 248 -6.82 -13.09 -21.17
CA LYS A 248 -6.09 -13.40 -19.94
C LYS A 248 -5.30 -14.69 -20.10
N HIS A 249 -4.09 -14.70 -19.59
CA HIS A 249 -3.19 -15.85 -19.60
C HIS A 249 -2.50 -15.96 -18.24
N VAL A 250 -1.97 -17.14 -17.95
CA VAL A 250 -1.05 -17.37 -16.84
C VAL A 250 0.31 -17.72 -17.44
N VAL A 251 1.36 -17.04 -16.99
CA VAL A 251 2.72 -17.22 -17.50
C VAL A 251 3.70 -17.46 -16.35
N PRO A 252 4.80 -18.20 -16.55
CA PRO A 252 5.77 -18.39 -15.50
C PRO A 252 6.50 -17.08 -15.17
N PHE A 253 7.01 -16.96 -13.94
CA PHE A 253 7.79 -15.79 -13.49
C PHE A 253 9.01 -15.51 -14.38
N SER A 254 9.60 -16.54 -15.00
CA SER A 254 10.70 -16.38 -15.96
C SER A 254 10.33 -15.53 -17.17
N SER A 255 9.06 -15.58 -17.61
CA SER A 255 8.55 -14.70 -18.67
C SER A 255 8.52 -13.24 -18.23
N TYR A 256 8.23 -12.93 -16.96
CA TYR A 256 8.35 -11.56 -16.45
C TYR A 256 9.81 -11.08 -16.47
N ILE A 257 10.74 -11.93 -16.04
CA ILE A 257 12.18 -11.62 -16.03
C ILE A 257 12.71 -11.34 -17.45
N SER A 258 12.22 -12.03 -18.47
CA SER A 258 12.66 -11.80 -19.86
C SER A 258 12.27 -10.43 -20.42
N TYR A 259 11.30 -9.74 -19.80
CA TYR A 259 10.87 -8.39 -20.20
C TYR A 259 11.67 -7.26 -19.53
N LEU A 260 12.45 -7.59 -18.50
CA LEU A 260 13.30 -6.65 -17.78
C LEU A 260 14.62 -6.42 -18.52
N ASP A 261 15.22 -5.25 -18.34
CA ASP A 261 16.60 -5.01 -18.77
C ASP A 261 17.63 -5.69 -17.83
N GLU A 262 18.88 -5.84 -18.27
CA GLU A 262 19.92 -6.53 -17.48
C GLU A 262 20.19 -5.90 -16.10
N LYS A 263 20.01 -4.58 -15.97
CA LYS A 263 20.19 -3.89 -14.70
C LYS A 263 19.03 -4.20 -13.76
N GLU A 264 17.81 -4.23 -14.27
CA GLU A 264 16.60 -4.60 -13.54
C GLU A 264 16.61 -6.07 -13.14
N LYS A 265 17.02 -6.99 -14.01
CA LYS A 265 17.18 -8.42 -13.67
C LYS A 265 18.14 -8.62 -12.50
N LYS A 266 19.31 -7.97 -12.54
CA LYS A 266 20.29 -8.01 -11.43
C LYS A 266 19.70 -7.46 -10.13
N LYS A 267 18.89 -6.40 -10.20
CA LYS A 267 18.23 -5.82 -9.04
C LYS A 267 17.17 -6.77 -8.47
N GLU A 268 16.38 -7.41 -9.31
CA GLU A 268 15.35 -8.35 -8.87
C GLU A 268 15.98 -9.58 -8.20
N ASN A 269 17.05 -10.13 -8.76
CA ASN A 269 17.73 -11.31 -8.22
C ASN A 269 18.45 -11.06 -6.89
N LYS A 270 18.89 -9.82 -6.62
CA LYS A 270 19.61 -9.47 -5.38
C LYS A 270 18.69 -9.01 -4.25
N LYS A 271 17.39 -8.84 -4.52
CA LYS A 271 16.49 -8.21 -3.56
C LYS A 271 16.07 -9.21 -2.50
N GLU A 272 16.54 -9.00 -1.28
CA GLU A 272 15.97 -9.68 -0.12
C GLU A 272 14.54 -9.18 0.11
N LYS A 273 13.65 -10.12 0.45
CA LYS A 273 12.25 -9.82 0.74
C LYS A 273 11.94 -10.20 2.17
N TYR A 274 10.98 -9.46 2.72
CA TYR A 274 10.53 -9.61 4.09
C TYR A 274 9.02 -9.53 4.14
N HIS A 275 8.44 -10.32 5.03
CA HIS A 275 7.13 -10.02 5.56
C HIS A 275 7.30 -9.11 6.77
N THR A 276 6.43 -8.12 6.88
CA THR A 276 6.51 -7.11 7.93
C THR A 276 5.16 -6.98 8.60
N PHE A 277 5.16 -6.85 9.92
CA PHE A 277 3.99 -6.60 10.75
C PHE A 277 4.17 -5.27 11.44
N LEU A 278 3.18 -4.40 11.31
CA LEU A 278 3.08 -3.18 12.11
C LEU A 278 1.99 -3.37 13.16
N VAL A 279 2.40 -3.58 14.40
CA VAL A 279 1.53 -3.92 15.53
C VAL A 279 1.25 -2.68 16.37
N PHE A 280 -0.02 -2.32 16.53
CA PHE A 280 -0.44 -1.19 17.35
C PHE A 280 -0.87 -1.66 18.74
N HIS A 281 -0.81 -0.74 19.71
CA HIS A 281 -1.25 -1.02 21.09
C HIS A 281 -2.69 -1.54 21.17
N SER A 282 -3.57 -1.06 20.28
CA SER A 282 -4.98 -1.47 20.21
C SER A 282 -5.22 -2.91 19.74
N GLY A 283 -4.16 -3.69 19.50
CA GLY A 283 -4.25 -5.02 18.89
C GLY A 283 -4.49 -4.99 17.37
N SER A 284 -4.60 -3.82 16.75
CA SER A 284 -4.67 -3.70 15.29
C SER A 284 -3.30 -4.02 14.70
N ILE A 285 -3.27 -4.77 13.61
CA ILE A 285 -2.04 -5.24 12.97
C ILE A 285 -2.19 -5.08 11.46
N ILE A 286 -1.12 -4.59 10.82
CA ILE A 286 -1.00 -4.57 9.36
C ILE A 286 0.14 -5.51 8.98
N GLN A 287 -0.16 -6.56 8.22
CA GLN A 287 0.86 -7.39 7.58
C GLN A 287 1.08 -6.91 6.15
N SER A 288 2.33 -6.63 5.79
CA SER A 288 2.74 -6.31 4.42
C SER A 288 3.78 -7.32 3.95
N GLY A 289 3.59 -7.89 2.76
CA GLY A 289 4.49 -8.89 2.17
C GLY A 289 4.15 -9.20 0.71
N SER A 290 4.74 -10.23 0.13
CA SER A 290 4.40 -10.70 -1.21
C SER A 290 4.65 -12.21 -1.31
N GLY A 291 4.12 -12.85 -2.36
CA GLY A 291 4.36 -14.26 -2.63
C GLY A 291 3.46 -15.20 -1.82
N PRO A 292 3.64 -16.52 -2.01
CA PRO A 292 2.76 -17.56 -1.46
C PRO A 292 2.93 -17.76 0.06
N GLU A 293 4.08 -17.40 0.63
CA GLU A 293 4.38 -17.57 2.07
C GLU A 293 3.56 -16.66 2.99
N MET A 294 2.81 -15.71 2.43
CA MET A 294 2.14 -14.69 3.24
C MET A 294 1.14 -15.29 4.23
N ASP A 295 0.44 -16.36 3.85
CA ASP A 295 -0.48 -17.12 4.72
C ASP A 295 0.27 -17.87 5.82
N GLU A 296 1.30 -18.64 5.46
CA GLU A 296 2.12 -19.38 6.44
C GLU A 296 2.69 -18.43 7.50
N VAL A 297 3.26 -17.31 7.06
CA VAL A 297 3.84 -16.29 7.95
C VAL A 297 2.78 -15.61 8.79
N TYR A 298 1.58 -15.35 8.25
CA TYR A 298 0.44 -14.85 9.02
C TYR A 298 0.05 -15.83 10.13
N THR A 299 -0.16 -17.09 9.76
CA THR A 299 -0.60 -18.16 10.67
C THR A 299 0.42 -18.39 11.77
N LYS A 300 1.72 -18.39 11.44
CA LYS A 300 2.82 -18.47 12.40
C LYS A 300 2.78 -17.31 13.39
N PHE A 301 2.67 -16.08 12.89
CA PHE A 301 2.66 -14.87 13.71
C PHE A 301 1.46 -14.83 14.67
N VAL A 302 0.25 -15.13 14.17
CA VAL A 302 -0.97 -15.21 14.99
C VAL A 302 -0.83 -16.31 16.05
N THR A 303 -0.29 -17.47 15.70
CA THR A 303 -0.06 -18.57 16.65
C THR A 303 0.86 -18.15 17.81
N ILE A 304 1.94 -17.42 17.52
CA ILE A 304 2.85 -16.86 18.54
C ILE A 304 2.08 -15.89 19.46
N LEU A 305 1.32 -14.95 18.88
CA LEU A 305 0.55 -13.99 19.65
C LEU A 305 -0.43 -14.67 20.62
N ASN A 306 -0.98 -15.81 20.22
CA ASN A 306 -1.96 -16.56 21.02
C ASN A 306 -1.31 -17.33 22.14
N LYS A 307 -0.30 -18.13 21.79
CA LYS A 307 0.37 -19.03 22.73
C LYS A 307 1.06 -18.26 23.85
N HIS A 308 1.55 -17.05 23.55
CA HIS A 308 2.33 -16.23 24.48
C HIS A 308 1.62 -14.95 24.89
N LYS A 309 0.28 -14.90 24.76
CA LYS A 309 -0.53 -13.73 25.08
C LYS A 309 -0.20 -13.11 26.44
N SER A 310 -0.05 -13.95 27.48
CA SER A 310 0.23 -13.52 28.85
C SER A 310 1.53 -12.73 29.02
N GLU A 311 2.49 -12.88 28.09
CA GLU A 311 3.79 -12.22 28.17
C GLU A 311 3.74 -10.73 27.81
N PHE A 312 2.80 -10.34 26.95
CA PHE A 312 2.73 -8.98 26.39
C PHE A 312 1.32 -8.41 26.29
N GLU A 313 0.31 -9.07 26.85
CA GLU A 313 -1.00 -8.44 27.05
C GLU A 313 -0.88 -7.27 28.03
N GLU A 314 -1.44 -6.12 27.66
CA GLU A 314 -1.55 -4.99 28.57
C GLU A 314 -2.68 -5.26 29.58
N ILE A 315 -2.32 -5.61 30.81
CA ILE A 315 -3.28 -5.77 31.91
C ILE A 315 -3.46 -4.41 32.60
N LEU A 316 -4.64 -3.82 32.44
CA LEU A 316 -4.99 -2.61 33.18
C LEU A 316 -5.35 -3.01 34.62
N ASN A 317 -4.46 -2.72 35.57
CA ASN A 317 -4.73 -2.92 36.99
C ASN A 317 -5.83 -1.94 37.45
N THR A 318 -7.08 -2.38 37.43
CA THR A 318 -8.24 -1.59 37.87
C THR A 318 -8.23 -1.28 39.37
N ASN A 319 -7.34 -1.88 40.15
CA ASN A 319 -7.26 -1.67 41.60
C ASN A 319 -6.36 -0.49 42.02
N ASN A 320 -5.57 0.09 41.11
CA ASN A 320 -4.80 1.30 41.39
C ASN A 320 -5.64 2.54 41.05
N LYS A 321 -6.12 3.26 42.09
CA LYS A 321 -6.88 4.53 41.93
C LYS A 321 -6.16 5.57 41.07
N GLN A 322 -4.83 5.53 40.97
CA GLN A 322 -4.02 6.40 40.11
C GLN A 322 -4.18 6.09 38.61
N ASP A 323 -4.38 4.83 38.23
CA ASP A 323 -4.60 4.45 36.83
C ASP A 323 -6.02 4.80 36.37
N ILE A 324 -7.00 4.71 37.28
CA ILE A 324 -8.38 5.18 37.03
C ILE A 324 -8.41 6.68 36.73
N GLN A 325 -7.64 7.51 37.45
CA GLN A 325 -7.54 8.94 37.17
C GLN A 325 -6.86 9.23 35.82
N THR A 326 -5.87 8.44 35.42
CA THR A 326 -5.21 8.57 34.11
C THR A 326 -6.15 8.17 32.98
N ILE A 327 -6.91 7.08 33.14
CA ILE A 327 -7.97 6.66 32.20
C ILE A 327 -9.06 7.74 32.10
N HIS A 328 -9.56 8.26 33.22
CA HIS A 328 -10.56 9.34 33.19
C HIS A 328 -10.03 10.62 32.54
N THR A 329 -8.75 10.96 32.73
CA THR A 329 -8.13 12.15 32.12
C THR A 329 -7.96 11.96 30.61
N ILE A 330 -7.52 10.78 30.16
CA ILE A 330 -7.35 10.49 28.73
C ILE A 330 -8.71 10.46 28.00
N TYR A 331 -9.76 9.94 28.64
CA TYR A 331 -11.09 9.86 28.02
C TYR A 331 -11.96 11.12 28.19
N ASN A 332 -11.71 11.99 29.18
CA ASN A 332 -12.46 13.24 29.41
C ASN A 332 -11.79 14.52 28.89
N LEU A 333 -10.56 14.46 28.36
CA LEU A 333 -9.99 15.59 27.63
C LEU A 333 -10.73 15.79 26.30
N LYS A 334 -11.82 16.57 26.35
CA LYS A 334 -12.35 17.27 25.17
C LYS A 334 -11.19 18.06 24.56
N PRO A 335 -11.00 18.06 23.22
CA PRO A 335 -9.95 18.83 22.58
C PRO A 335 -10.31 20.32 22.60
N GLY A 336 -10.19 20.94 23.77
CA GLY A 336 -10.16 22.38 23.94
C GLY A 336 -8.76 22.86 23.59
N ARG A 337 -8.64 23.66 22.53
CA ARG A 337 -7.41 24.37 22.16
C ARG A 337 -6.93 25.20 23.34
N LYS A 338 -5.92 24.73 24.09
CA LYS A 338 -5.05 25.64 24.84
C LYS A 338 -4.01 26.19 23.88
N LYS A 339 -4.08 27.49 23.59
CA LYS A 339 -2.98 28.24 22.98
C LYS A 339 -1.78 28.12 23.92
N ILE A 340 -0.75 27.40 23.49
CA ILE A 340 0.56 27.49 24.13
C ILE A 340 1.19 28.77 23.58
N THR A 341 1.17 29.83 24.38
CA THR A 341 2.03 30.99 24.20
C THR A 341 3.47 30.51 24.44
N ARG A 342 4.27 30.46 23.38
CA ARG A 342 5.72 30.25 23.49
C ARG A 342 6.33 31.50 24.11
N HIS A 343 6.82 31.41 25.33
CA HIS A 343 7.85 32.33 25.79
C HIS A 343 9.13 32.04 24.99
N LYS A 344 9.60 33.06 24.25
CA LYS A 344 10.95 33.09 23.70
C LYS A 344 11.89 33.31 24.89
N ASN A 345 12.72 32.32 25.20
CA ASN A 345 13.96 32.57 25.91
C ASN A 345 15.00 32.91 24.84
N GLU A 346 15.43 34.17 24.83
CA GLU A 346 16.64 34.61 24.15
C GLU A 346 17.83 33.99 24.88
N LEU A 347 18.58 33.15 24.17
CA LEU A 347 19.90 32.68 24.60
C LEU A 347 20.91 33.54 23.87
N ASP A 348 21.54 34.40 24.65
CA ASP A 348 22.63 35.27 24.27
C ASP A 348 23.87 34.42 23.96
N LEU A 349 24.31 34.49 22.69
CA LEU A 349 25.50 33.82 22.18
C LEU A 349 26.57 34.88 21.86
N SER A 350 26.92 35.70 22.84
CA SER A 350 28.24 36.34 22.88
C SER A 350 29.12 35.59 23.87
N ASN A 351 29.94 34.66 23.36
CA ASN A 351 31.25 34.25 23.88
C ASN A 351 31.61 32.83 23.43
N VAL A 352 32.08 32.69 22.20
CA VAL A 352 33.12 31.71 21.87
C VAL A 352 34.12 32.43 20.96
N LYS A 353 35.29 32.71 21.53
CA LYS A 353 36.48 33.19 20.82
C LYS A 353 37.16 32.05 20.09
#